data_AF-A0A5W0WQF1-F1
#
_entry.id   AF-A0A5W0WQF1-F1
#
_cell.length_a   1.000
_cell.length_b   1.000
_cell.length_c   1.000
_cell.angle_alpha   90.00
_cell.angle_beta   90.00
_cell.angle_gamma   90.00
#
_symmetry.space_group_name_H-M   'P 1'
#
loop_
_entity.id
_entity.type
_entity.pdbx_description
1 polymer ?
#
loop_
_entity_poly.entity_id
_entity_poly.type
_entity_poly.pdbx_seq_one_letter_code
_entity_poly.pdbx_strand_id
1 'polypeptide(L)'
;YDLMEAYNRLMLNDFACVVKECHAVFRSVLLRIHERKGIVYHEQDSLNTLMTNLMARGVISAEYAHKFHFLSNVLESEIFLPMAPEKSHHHYAMMLRISEELACSIYYLTERSIFFLTQRAEEDGVAP
;
A
#
# COMPACT_ATOMS: atom_id res chain seq x y z
N TYR A 1 2.46 4.10 -12.44
CA TYR A 1 2.79 3.80 -11.04
C TYR A 1 3.70 2.60 -11.08
N ASP A 2 4.86 2.68 -10.44
CA ASP A 2 5.91 1.67 -10.57
C ASP A 2 6.32 1.17 -9.18
N LEU A 3 6.19 -0.14 -8.94
CA LEU A 3 6.60 -0.83 -7.71
C LEU A 3 7.93 -1.57 -7.88
N MET A 4 8.66 -1.35 -8.98
CA MET A 4 9.94 -2.02 -9.26
C MET A 4 10.96 -1.86 -8.15
N GLU A 5 10.99 -0.72 -7.46
CA GLU A 5 11.86 -0.52 -6.30
C GLU A 5 11.46 -1.44 -5.14
N ALA A 6 10.18 -1.55 -4.80
CA ALA A 6 9.68 -2.48 -3.78
C ALA A 6 9.98 -3.94 -4.16
N TYR A 7 9.85 -4.30 -5.45
CA TYR A 7 10.21 -5.62 -5.95
C TYR A 7 11.71 -5.91 -5.79
N ASN A 8 12.58 -4.96 -6.14
CA ASN A 8 14.02 -5.11 -5.95
C ASN A 8 14.39 -5.29 -4.47
N ARG A 9 13.70 -4.59 -3.56
CA ARG A 9 13.89 -4.73 -2.10
C ARG A 9 13.47 -6.11 -1.59
N LEU A 10 12.39 -6.68 -2.13
CA LEU A 10 11.99 -8.06 -1.84
C LEU A 10 13.11 -9.04 -2.19
N MET A 11 13.69 -8.90 -3.40
CA MET A 11 14.78 -9.77 -3.86
C MET A 11 16.05 -9.68 -2.98
N LEU A 12 16.24 -8.56 -2.28
CA LEU A 12 17.36 -8.32 -1.37
C LEU A 12 17.04 -8.63 0.11
N ASN A 13 15.85 -9.17 0.41
CA ASN A 13 15.34 -9.38 1.77
C ASN A 13 15.28 -8.11 2.64
N ASP A 14 15.14 -6.95 2.01
CA ASP A 14 15.06 -5.64 2.67
C ASP A 14 13.60 -5.28 2.96
N PHE A 15 12.95 -6.09 3.80
CA PHE A 15 11.49 -6.08 3.98
C PHE A 15 10.94 -4.78 4.57
N ALA A 16 11.72 -4.11 5.43
CA ALA A 16 11.36 -2.80 5.96
C ALA A 16 11.25 -1.75 4.84
N CYS A 17 12.18 -1.78 3.86
CA CYS A 17 12.10 -0.92 2.70
C CYS A 17 10.93 -1.29 1.78
N VAL A 18 10.56 -2.57 1.65
CA VAL A 18 9.41 -2.98 0.83
C VAL A 18 8.13 -2.26 1.25
N VAL A 19 7.82 -2.24 2.55
CA VAL A 19 6.61 -1.57 3.06
C VAL A 19 6.67 -0.08 2.82
N LYS A 20 7.83 0.54 3.04
CA LYS A 20 8.04 1.98 2.82
C LYS A 20 7.82 2.38 1.36
N GLU A 21 8.37 1.61 0.42
CA GLU A 21 8.18 1.88 -1.01
C GLU A 21 6.73 1.61 -1.45
N CYS A 22 6.10 0.54 -0.95
CA CYS A 22 4.68 0.29 -1.20
C CYS A 22 3.80 1.43 -0.69
N HIS A 23 4.07 1.94 0.53
CA HIS A 23 3.39 3.10 1.10
C HIS A 23 3.56 4.34 0.21
N ALA A 24 4.80 4.66 -0.19
CA ALA A 24 5.09 5.84 -0.99
C ALA A 24 4.36 5.82 -2.34
N VAL A 25 4.40 4.68 -3.05
CA VAL A 25 3.73 4.52 -4.34
C VAL A 25 2.21 4.54 -4.17
N PHE A 26 1.68 3.82 -3.18
CA PHE A 26 0.24 3.78 -2.92
C PHE A 26 -0.31 5.17 -2.59
N ARG A 27 0.38 5.92 -1.72
CA ARG A 27 0.05 7.31 -1.40
C ARG A 27 0.06 8.18 -2.65
N SER A 28 1.12 8.12 -3.45
CA SER A 28 1.23 8.90 -4.68
C SER A 28 0.06 8.65 -5.64
N VAL A 29 -0.39 7.40 -5.76
CA VAL A 29 -1.57 7.04 -6.57
C VAL A 29 -2.84 7.68 -6.02
N LEU A 30 -3.08 7.59 -4.70
CA LEU A 30 -4.25 8.21 -4.08
C LEU A 30 -4.28 9.72 -4.31
N LEU A 31 -3.15 10.41 -4.10
CA LEU A 31 -3.06 11.86 -4.32
C LEU A 31 -3.37 12.22 -5.77
N ARG A 32 -2.82 11.47 -6.72
CA ARG A 32 -3.06 11.68 -8.16
C ARG A 32 -4.53 11.49 -8.54
N ILE A 33 -5.22 10.54 -7.90
CA ILE A 33 -6.68 10.35 -8.08
C ILE A 33 -7.44 11.55 -7.51
N HIS A 34 -7.05 12.04 -6.33
CA HIS A 34 -7.69 13.22 -5.73
C HIS A 34 -7.54 14.45 -6.63
N GLU A 35 -6.33 14.71 -7.12
CA GLU A 35 -6.06 15.79 -8.07
C GLU A 35 -6.92 15.68 -9.33
N ARG A 36 -6.94 14.49 -9.94
CA ARG A 36 -7.72 14.23 -11.17
C ARG A 36 -9.22 14.40 -10.97
N LYS A 37 -9.75 14.03 -9.80
CA LYS A 37 -11.19 14.09 -9.47
C LYS A 37 -11.59 15.40 -8.79
N GLY A 38 -10.66 16.33 -8.55
CA GLY A 38 -10.93 17.58 -7.84
C GLY A 38 -11.35 17.37 -6.39
N ILE A 39 -10.88 16.31 -5.74
CA ILE A 39 -11.19 15.99 -4.34
C ILE A 39 -10.14 16.65 -3.46
N VAL A 40 -10.60 17.50 -2.53
CA VAL A 40 -9.72 18.20 -1.58
C VAL A 40 -9.07 17.19 -0.63
N TYR A 41 -7.77 17.35 -0.40
CA TYR A 41 -6.98 16.59 0.58
C TYR A 41 -5.92 17.50 1.22
N HIS A 42 -5.38 17.07 2.37
CA HIS A 42 -4.21 17.67 3.01
C HIS A 42 -2.97 16.79 2.84
N GLU A 43 -1.79 17.41 2.75
CA GLU A 43 -0.53 16.68 2.59
C GLU A 43 -0.22 15.73 3.76
N GLN A 44 -0.78 16.00 4.94
CA GLN A 44 -0.62 15.18 6.15
C GLN A 44 -1.73 14.13 6.32
N ASP A 45 -2.72 14.06 5.42
CA ASP A 45 -3.80 13.09 5.53
C ASP A 45 -3.25 11.66 5.49
N SER A 46 -3.75 10.78 6.37
CA SER A 46 -3.42 9.36 6.31
C SER A 46 -3.99 8.69 5.06
N LEU A 47 -3.45 7.53 4.70
CA LEU A 47 -3.98 6.68 3.63
C LEU A 47 -5.47 6.37 3.83
N ASN A 48 -5.89 6.15 5.08
CA ASN A 48 -7.29 5.91 5.43
C ASN A 48 -8.17 7.14 5.18
N THR A 49 -7.70 8.34 5.52
CA THR A 49 -8.44 9.58 5.25
C THR A 49 -8.58 9.81 3.75
N LEU A 50 -7.49 9.68 3.01
CA LEU A 50 -7.49 9.78 1.54
C LEU A 50 -8.47 8.78 0.93
N MET A 51 -8.45 7.52 1.37
CA MET A 51 -9.36 6.49 0.88
C MET A 51 -10.83 6.81 1.19
N THR A 52 -11.10 7.29 2.41
CA THR A 52 -12.45 7.68 2.85
C THR A 52 -13.01 8.81 2.00
N ASN A 53 -12.17 9.79 1.63
CA ASN A 53 -12.55 10.87 0.74
C ASN A 53 -12.95 10.36 -0.65
N LEU A 54 -12.21 9.40 -1.20
CA LEU A 54 -12.58 8.76 -2.47
C LEU A 54 -13.94 8.04 -2.39
N MET A 55 -14.22 7.36 -1.28
CA MET A 55 -15.50 6.68 -1.05
C MET A 55 -16.66 7.67 -0.88
N ALA A 56 -16.45 8.73 -0.11
CA ALA A 56 -17.46 9.77 0.10
C ALA A 56 -17.85 10.49 -1.19
N ARG A 57 -16.92 10.54 -2.16
CA ARG A 57 -17.13 11.12 -3.49
C ARG A 57 -17.62 10.12 -4.54
N GLY A 58 -17.86 8.88 -4.15
CA GLY A 58 -18.38 7.84 -5.03
C GLY A 58 -17.37 7.27 -6.03
N VAL A 59 -16.09 7.63 -5.94
CA VAL A 59 -15.03 7.07 -6.82
C VAL A 59 -14.82 5.59 -6.52
N ILE A 60 -15.04 5.17 -5.27
CA ILE A 60 -14.93 3.78 -4.82
C ILE A 60 -16.17 3.44 -4.00
N SER A 61 -16.72 2.25 -4.23
CA SER A 61 -17.82 1.74 -3.40
C SER A 61 -17.37 1.55 -1.94
N ALA A 62 -18.22 1.97 -1.01
CA ALA A 62 -17.97 1.84 0.43
C ALA A 62 -17.83 0.37 0.88
N GLU A 63 -18.31 -0.59 0.10
CA GLU A 63 -18.15 -2.02 0.39
C GLU A 63 -16.67 -2.45 0.48
N TYR A 64 -15.77 -1.72 -0.19
CA TYR A 64 -14.33 -1.99 -0.16
C TYR A 64 -13.60 -1.37 1.03
N ALA A 65 -14.28 -0.61 1.89
CA ALA A 65 -13.69 0.10 3.02
C ALA A 65 -12.79 -0.78 3.89
N HIS A 66 -13.30 -1.94 4.31
CA HIS A 66 -12.56 -2.87 5.16
C HIS A 66 -11.28 -3.42 4.50
N LYS A 67 -11.28 -3.60 3.17
CA LYS A 67 -10.10 -4.11 2.43
C LYS A 67 -9.00 -3.07 2.36
N PHE A 68 -9.35 -1.83 2.07
CA PHE A 68 -8.37 -0.74 2.01
C PHE A 68 -7.91 -0.28 3.38
N HIS A 69 -8.76 -0.37 4.40
CA HIS A 69 -8.38 -0.05 5.77
C HIS A 69 -7.29 -0.99 6.29
N PHE A 70 -7.40 -2.30 6.00
CA PHE A 70 -6.34 -3.26 6.34
C PHE A 70 -5.01 -2.88 5.68
N LEU A 71 -4.99 -2.68 4.36
CA LEU A 71 -3.78 -2.33 3.63
C LEU A 71 -3.18 -1.00 4.10
N SER A 72 -4.01 0.03 4.31
CA SER A 72 -3.57 1.35 4.75
C SER A 72 -2.89 1.28 6.11
N ASN A 73 -3.48 0.56 7.07
CA ASN A 73 -2.88 0.36 8.38
C ASN A 73 -1.55 -0.38 8.30
N VAL A 74 -1.49 -1.42 7.47
CA VAL A 74 -0.28 -2.20 7.25
C VAL A 74 0.84 -1.30 6.70
N LEU A 75 0.55 -0.49 5.68
CA LEU A 75 1.50 0.41 5.03
C LEU A 75 1.95 1.58 5.92
N GLU A 76 1.11 2.03 6.85
CA GLU A 76 1.44 3.10 7.82
C GLU A 76 2.03 2.57 9.13
N SER A 77 2.17 1.24 9.28
CA SER A 77 2.68 0.59 10.49
C SER A 77 4.12 0.12 10.35
N GLU A 78 4.85 0.11 11.47
CA GLU A 78 6.21 -0.43 11.56
C GLU A 78 6.19 -1.94 11.79
N ILE A 79 5.81 -2.71 10.76
CA ILE A 79 5.66 -4.18 10.85
C ILE A 79 7.01 -4.89 10.93
N PHE A 80 8.00 -4.41 10.17
CA PHE A 80 9.33 -5.00 10.12
C PHE A 80 10.27 -4.20 11.03
N LEU A 81 10.41 -4.65 12.27
CA LEU A 81 11.40 -4.12 13.20
C LEU A 81 12.82 -4.62 12.85
N PRO A 82 13.88 -3.85 13.17
CA PRO A 82 15.25 -4.34 13.05
C PRO A 82 15.41 -5.63 13.86
N MET A 83 15.93 -6.68 13.23
CA MET A 83 16.11 -7.96 13.92
C MET A 83 17.14 -7.84 15.05
N ALA A 84 16.76 -8.32 16.24
CA ALA A 84 17.68 -8.41 17.38
C ALA A 84 18.82 -9.42 17.09
N PRO A 85 20.08 -9.09 17.43
CA PRO A 85 21.25 -9.88 17.05
C PRO A 85 21.39 -11.26 17.73
N GLU A 86 20.60 -11.55 18.77
CA GLU A 86 20.83 -12.70 19.67
C GLU A 86 19.85 -13.87 19.49
N LYS A 87 19.39 -14.16 18.26
CA LYS A 87 18.51 -15.33 18.01
C LYS A 87 19.27 -16.49 17.39
N SER A 88 18.92 -17.72 17.80
CA SER A 88 19.55 -18.92 17.24
C SER A 88 19.25 -19.06 15.74
N HIS A 89 20.18 -19.69 15.00
CA HIS A 89 20.19 -19.73 13.53
C HIS A 89 18.90 -20.31 12.90
N HIS A 90 18.23 -21.24 13.60
CA HIS A 90 16.95 -21.81 13.15
C HIS A 90 15.79 -20.83 13.30
N HIS A 91 15.70 -20.12 14.44
CA HIS A 91 14.69 -19.08 14.65
C HIS A 91 14.87 -17.92 13.67
N TYR A 92 16.12 -17.56 13.37
CA TYR A 92 16.45 -16.54 12.37
C TYR A 92 15.94 -16.92 10.97
N ALA A 93 16.23 -18.14 10.49
CA ALA A 93 15.77 -18.61 9.19
C ALA A 93 14.24 -18.67 9.08
N MET A 94 13.55 -19.09 10.15
CA MET A 94 12.09 -19.10 10.20
C MET A 94 11.50 -17.68 10.18
N MET A 95 12.06 -16.76 10.98
CA MET A 95 11.64 -15.35 11.01
C MET A 95 11.83 -14.67 9.66
N LEU A 96 12.94 -14.93 8.97
CA LEU A 96 13.18 -14.42 7.62
C LEU A 96 12.12 -14.91 6.64
N ARG A 97 11.81 -16.21 6.63
CA ARG A 97 10.80 -16.77 5.72
C ARG A 97 9.40 -16.22 5.98
N ILE A 98 9.00 -16.08 7.25
CA ILE A 98 7.73 -15.44 7.61
C ILE A 98 7.71 -13.98 7.14
N SER A 99 8.84 -13.29 7.31
CA SER A 99 8.95 -11.88 6.87
C SER A 99 8.89 -11.74 5.36
N GLU A 100 9.50 -12.67 4.62
CA GLU A 100 9.45 -12.74 3.16
C GLU A 100 8.02 -12.99 2.66
N GLU A 101 7.32 -13.99 3.21
CA GLU A 101 5.94 -14.31 2.84
C GLU A 101 5.00 -13.12 3.11
N LEU A 102 5.19 -12.45 4.24
CA LEU A 102 4.43 -11.25 4.60
C LEU A 102 4.75 -10.07 3.66
N ALA A 103 6.02 -9.79 3.40
CA ALA A 103 6.43 -8.71 2.51
C ALA A 103 5.93 -8.92 1.07
N CYS A 104 6.00 -10.16 0.57
CA CYS A 104 5.43 -10.54 -0.73
C CYS A 104 3.91 -10.30 -0.78
N SER A 105 3.21 -10.67 0.29
CA SER A 105 1.75 -10.46 0.39
C SER A 105 1.38 -8.97 0.40
N ILE A 106 2.15 -8.14 1.11
CA ILE A 106 1.97 -6.69 1.16
C ILE A 106 2.22 -6.07 -0.22
N TYR A 107 3.32 -6.44 -0.89
CA TYR A 107 3.63 -6.00 -2.23
C TYR A 107 2.49 -6.33 -3.20
N TYR A 108 2.06 -7.60 -3.23
CA TYR A 108 1.04 -8.05 -4.17
C TYR A 108 -0.30 -7.37 -3.91
N LEU A 109 -0.70 -7.25 -2.64
CA LEU A 109 -1.93 -6.55 -2.28
C LEU A 109 -1.87 -5.07 -2.69
N THR A 110 -0.73 -4.41 -2.48
CA THR A 110 -0.52 -3.02 -2.90
C THR A 110 -0.66 -2.87 -4.41
N GLU A 111 0.02 -3.71 -5.19
CA GLU A 111 -0.05 -3.70 -6.65
C GLU A 111 -1.50 -3.86 -7.15
N ARG A 112 -2.22 -4.85 -6.62
CA ARG A 112 -3.61 -5.12 -7.00
C ARG A 112 -4.55 -4.00 -6.60
N SER A 113 -4.35 -3.41 -5.43
CA SER A 113 -5.11 -2.25 -4.96
C SER A 113 -4.87 -1.04 -5.86
N ILE A 114 -3.62 -0.72 -6.25
CA ILE A 114 -3.31 0.37 -7.17
C ILE A 114 -4.01 0.18 -8.52
N PHE A 115 -3.92 -1.04 -9.07
CA PHE A 115 -4.55 -1.36 -10.34
C PHE A 115 -6.06 -1.13 -10.29
N PHE A 116 -6.73 -1.68 -9.27
CA PHE A 116 -8.17 -1.51 -9.07
C PHE A 116 -8.56 -0.04 -8.90
N LEU A 117 -7.84 0.71 -8.06
CA LEU A 117 -8.11 2.12 -7.80
C LEU A 117 -8.02 2.97 -9.06
N THR A 118 -7.01 2.69 -9.88
CA THR A 118 -6.82 3.49 -11.09
C THR A 118 -7.90 3.21 -12.13
N GLN A 119 -8.29 1.95 -12.31
CA GLN A 119 -9.42 1.60 -13.19
C GLN A 119 -10.68 2.32 -12.76
N ARG A 120 -11.01 2.31 -11.46
CA ARG A 120 -12.20 2.99 -10.94
C ARG A 120 -12.14 4.51 -11.10
N ALA A 121 -10.96 5.09 -10.90
CA ALA A 121 -10.77 6.52 -11.14
C ALA A 121 -10.94 6.91 -12.63
N GLU A 122 -10.77 5.98 -13.56
CA GLU A 122 -10.93 6.21 -14.99
C GLU A 122 -12.37 6.07 -15.50
N GLU A 123 -13.20 5.26 -14.84
CA GLU A 123 -14.57 4.94 -15.27
C GLU A 123 -15.50 6.17 -15.39
N ASP A 124 -15.40 7.19 -14.52
CA ASP A 124 -16.25 8.40 -14.63
C ASP A 124 -15.75 9.43 -15.68
N GLY A 125 -14.64 9.18 -16.37
CA GLY A 125 -14.11 10.10 -17.39
C GLY A 125 -14.82 10.02 -18.75
N VAL A 126 -15.71 9.04 -18.92
CA VAL A 126 -16.48 8.83 -20.15
C VAL A 126 -17.90 9.37 -19.92
N ALA A 127 -18.05 10.69 -20.01
CA ALA A 127 -19.35 11.25 -20.34
C ALA A 127 -19.63 10.97 -21.84
N PRO A 128 -20.87 10.65 -22.24
CA PRO A 128 -21.24 10.50 -23.64
C PRO A 128 -21.04 11.78 -24.46
#